data_AF-A0A5S6RBE5-F1
#
_entry.id   AF-A0A5S6RBE5-F1
#
_cell.length_a   1.000
_cell.length_b   1.000
_cell.length_c   1.000
_cell.angle_alpha   90.00
_cell.angle_beta   90.00
_cell.angle_gamma   90.00
#
_symmetry.space_group_name_H-M   'P 1'
#
loop_
_entity.id
_entity.type
_entity.pdbx_description
1 polymer ?
#
loop_
_entity_poly.entity_id
_entity_poly.type
_entity_poly.pdbx_seq_one_letter_code
_entity_poly.pdbx_strand_id
1 'polypeptide(L)'
;MPRPKRRRSPLPPPAPPGFPTERKHHLPELQPPAVAAASPGVAGVPADLGDALLRCGKLLDKLLEHEDGWVFAEPVDARALRLVDYYLRISDPMDLGTVRRRLERRRYADPWAFAADVRLTFNNAMSYNSAGDPVYESAAELSEIFEAGWPSVLAAPPRPPDAERKRRLSGLLPRLPVGAQVTVAEIMKKRDGCLREVNGMMEVDLDRADSATLDELDRMVAEHGAALAGVVKVKQEP
;
A
#
# COMPACT_ATOMS: atom_id res chain seq x y z
N MET A 1 21.83 -24.79 -11.51
CA MET A 1 20.71 -24.18 -12.26
C MET A 1 21.01 -22.70 -12.47
N PRO A 2 21.28 -22.22 -13.70
CA PRO A 2 21.38 -20.78 -13.96
C PRO A 2 20.00 -20.13 -13.85
N ARG A 3 19.91 -18.97 -13.17
CA ARG A 3 18.65 -18.19 -13.06
C ARG A 3 18.16 -17.75 -14.44
N PRO A 4 16.85 -17.82 -14.74
CA PRO A 4 16.31 -17.38 -16.01
C PRO A 4 16.55 -15.88 -16.21
N LYS A 5 17.04 -15.51 -17.40
CA LYS A 5 17.22 -14.12 -17.82
C LYS A 5 15.84 -13.45 -17.86
N ARG A 6 15.68 -12.35 -17.12
CA ARG A 6 14.48 -11.48 -17.19
C ARG A 6 14.23 -11.12 -18.66
N ARG A 7 13.07 -11.50 -19.20
CA ARG A 7 12.59 -10.98 -20.48
C ARG A 7 12.54 -9.47 -20.35
N ARG A 8 13.27 -8.74 -21.19
CA ARG A 8 13.04 -7.31 -21.36
C ARG A 8 11.63 -7.17 -21.93
N SER A 9 10.77 -6.42 -21.26
CA SER A 9 9.48 -6.04 -21.82
C SER A 9 9.70 -5.36 -23.16
N PRO A 10 8.88 -5.63 -24.19
CA PRO A 10 8.99 -4.97 -25.48
C PRO A 10 8.92 -3.45 -25.34
N LEU A 11 9.67 -2.73 -26.18
CA LEU A 11 9.46 -1.29 -26.34
C LEU A 11 8.01 -1.03 -26.76
N PRO A 12 7.37 0.05 -26.28
CA PRO A 12 6.00 0.36 -26.66
C PRO A 12 5.90 0.52 -28.19
N PRO A 13 4.77 0.10 -28.79
CA PRO A 13 4.56 0.25 -30.22
C PRO A 13 4.61 1.73 -30.61
N PRO A 14 5.08 2.05 -31.83
CA PRO A 14 5.03 3.42 -32.32
C PRO A 14 3.59 3.92 -32.36
N ALA A 15 3.41 5.22 -32.14
CA ALA A 15 2.11 5.86 -32.17
C ALA A 15 1.35 5.54 -33.47
N PRO A 16 0.00 5.41 -33.43
CA PRO A 16 -0.79 5.01 -34.57
C PRO A 16 -0.56 5.88 -35.83
N PRO A 17 -0.80 5.34 -37.04
CA PRO A 17 -0.71 6.11 -38.27
C PRO A 17 -1.65 7.34 -38.22
N GLY A 18 -1.11 8.54 -38.44
CA GLY A 18 -1.84 9.81 -38.34
C GLY A 18 -1.30 10.76 -37.26
N PHE A 19 -0.37 10.30 -36.42
CA PHE A 19 0.27 11.10 -35.37
C PHE A 19 1.33 12.04 -35.94
N PRO A 20 1.17 13.36 -35.83
CA PRO A 20 2.05 14.23 -36.59
C PRO A 20 3.34 14.59 -35.85
N THR A 21 4.45 14.21 -36.46
CA THR A 21 5.81 14.58 -36.06
C THR A 21 6.17 15.94 -36.67
N GLU A 22 6.04 17.07 -35.96
CA GLU A 22 6.91 18.25 -36.10
C GLU A 22 6.61 19.36 -35.07
N ARG A 23 7.68 20.07 -34.71
CA ARG A 23 7.91 20.97 -33.55
C ARG A 23 7.24 22.34 -33.74
N LYS A 24 6.83 23.06 -32.68
CA LYS A 24 7.63 24.08 -31.94
C LYS A 24 6.77 24.64 -30.81
N HIS A 25 7.36 24.75 -29.61
CA HIS A 25 7.04 25.59 -28.44
C HIS A 25 7.24 24.78 -27.15
N HIS A 26 8.22 25.22 -26.35
CA HIS A 26 8.48 24.74 -25.00
C HIS A 26 7.39 25.32 -24.08
N LEU A 27 6.61 24.45 -23.45
CA LEU A 27 5.86 24.78 -22.24
C LEU A 27 6.59 24.14 -21.06
N PRO A 28 6.67 24.82 -19.91
CA PRO A 28 7.41 24.35 -18.75
C PRO A 28 6.78 23.07 -18.18
N GLU A 29 7.65 22.20 -17.65
CA GLU A 29 7.29 20.96 -16.96
C GLU A 29 6.13 21.20 -15.98
N LEU A 30 4.98 20.58 -16.24
CA LEU A 30 3.81 20.68 -15.37
C LEU A 30 4.17 20.05 -14.04
N GLN A 31 4.21 20.86 -12.98
CA GLN A 31 4.28 20.34 -11.62
C GLN A 31 3.00 19.54 -11.38
N PRO A 32 3.09 18.26 -10.99
CA PRO A 32 1.89 17.47 -10.75
C PRO A 32 1.15 18.07 -9.55
N PRO A 33 -0.19 17.93 -9.47
CA PRO A 33 -1.06 18.73 -8.61
C PRO A 33 -0.58 18.79 -7.16
N ALA A 34 -0.70 19.98 -6.55
CA ALA A 34 -0.46 20.17 -5.14
C ALA A 34 -1.38 19.22 -4.36
N VAL A 35 -0.78 18.38 -3.50
CA VAL A 35 -1.46 17.40 -2.66
C VAL A 35 -2.51 18.08 -1.76
N ALA A 36 -3.74 18.17 -2.24
CA ALA A 36 -4.89 18.64 -1.49
C ALA A 36 -6.16 17.86 -1.88
N ALA A 37 -6.04 16.54 -2.03
CA ALA A 37 -7.22 15.68 -1.96
C ALA A 37 -7.53 15.45 -0.48
N ALA A 38 -8.60 16.11 -0.01
CA ALA A 38 -9.09 16.05 1.35
C ALA A 38 -9.27 14.58 1.80
N SER A 39 -8.53 14.18 2.85
CA SER A 39 -8.83 12.95 3.58
C SER A 39 -10.28 13.07 4.11
N PRO A 40 -11.20 12.16 3.77
CA PRO A 40 -12.49 12.10 4.44
C PRO A 40 -12.23 11.99 5.94
N GLY A 41 -12.83 12.89 6.71
CA GLY A 41 -12.60 12.99 8.14
C GLY A 41 -12.72 11.66 8.86
N VAL A 42 -11.75 11.39 9.71
CA VAL A 42 -11.85 10.52 10.90
C VAL A 42 -12.31 9.08 10.66
N ALA A 43 -11.55 8.33 9.86
CA ALA A 43 -11.30 6.92 10.14
C ALA A 43 -9.78 6.76 10.20
N GLY A 44 -9.25 6.41 11.37
CA GLY A 44 -7.83 6.50 11.67
C GLY A 44 -6.94 5.93 10.58
N VAL A 45 -5.78 6.55 10.38
CA VAL A 45 -4.66 5.98 9.62
C VAL A 45 -4.58 4.50 9.99
N PRO A 46 -4.66 3.55 9.03
CA PRO A 46 -4.58 2.14 9.35
C PRO A 46 -3.37 1.94 10.24
N ALA A 47 -3.51 1.18 11.33
CA ALA A 47 -2.40 0.85 12.25
C ALA A 47 -1.17 0.29 11.50
N ASP A 48 -1.39 -0.12 10.24
CA ASP A 48 -0.48 -0.63 9.26
C ASP A 48 -0.39 0.27 8.00
N LEU A 49 -0.05 1.57 8.17
CA LEU A 49 0.15 2.49 7.04
C LEU A 49 1.26 1.99 6.10
N GLY A 50 2.33 1.43 6.67
CA GLY A 50 3.49 0.92 5.94
C GLY A 50 3.12 -0.20 4.97
N ASP A 51 2.45 -1.24 5.44
CA ASP A 51 2.09 -2.35 4.56
C ASP A 51 0.91 -1.97 3.66
N ALA A 52 0.02 -1.04 4.08
CA ALA A 52 -1.00 -0.49 3.18
C ALA A 52 -0.38 0.21 1.96
N LEU A 53 0.63 1.06 2.15
CA LEU A 53 1.35 1.69 1.04
C LEU A 53 2.15 0.68 0.20
N LEU A 54 2.65 -0.40 0.81
CA LEU A 54 3.25 -1.50 0.05
C LEU A 54 2.20 -2.22 -0.82
N ARG A 55 0.98 -2.42 -0.31
CA ARG A 55 -0.15 -2.98 -1.07
C ARG A 55 -0.60 -2.03 -2.19
N CYS A 56 -0.59 -0.70 -1.97
CA CYS A 56 -0.75 0.29 -3.03
C CYS A 56 0.25 0.07 -4.17
N GLY A 57 1.52 -0.15 -3.85
CA GLY A 57 2.57 -0.42 -4.84
C GLY A 57 2.27 -1.64 -5.70
N LYS A 58 1.86 -2.75 -5.07
CA LYS A 58 1.48 -3.98 -5.80
C LYS A 58 0.26 -3.78 -6.70
N LEU A 59 -0.74 -3.02 -6.23
CA LEU A 59 -1.91 -2.69 -7.05
C LEU A 59 -1.51 -1.81 -8.23
N LEU A 60 -0.62 -0.83 -8.03
CA LEU A 60 -0.09 -0.01 -9.11
C LEU A 60 0.74 -0.81 -10.12
N ASP A 61 1.56 -1.76 -9.65
CA ASP A 61 2.30 -2.69 -10.52
C ASP A 61 1.32 -3.44 -11.43
N LYS A 62 0.23 -3.98 -10.87
CA LYS A 62 -0.81 -4.70 -11.64
C LYS A 62 -1.43 -3.82 -12.74
N LEU A 63 -1.70 -2.53 -12.47
CA LEU A 63 -2.26 -1.61 -13.47
C LEU A 63 -1.26 -1.32 -14.59
N LEU A 64 0.00 -1.08 -14.24
CA LEU A 64 1.07 -0.79 -15.22
C LEU A 64 1.47 -2.02 -16.03
N GLU A 65 1.29 -3.23 -15.49
CA GLU A 65 1.54 -4.51 -16.18
C GLU A 65 0.40 -4.95 -17.10
N HIS A 66 -0.77 -4.28 -17.03
CA HIS A 66 -1.88 -4.51 -17.95
C HIS A 66 -1.48 -4.18 -19.40
N GLU A 67 -2.15 -4.80 -20.38
CA GLU A 67 -1.84 -4.56 -21.80
C GLU A 67 -2.05 -3.10 -22.23
N ASP A 68 -2.96 -2.40 -21.57
CA ASP A 68 -3.21 -0.97 -21.75
C ASP A 68 -2.52 -0.07 -20.71
N GLY A 69 -1.80 -0.65 -19.75
CA GLY A 69 -1.15 0.10 -18.67
C GLY A 69 -0.14 1.14 -19.17
N TRP A 70 0.48 0.90 -20.33
CA TRP A 70 1.44 1.80 -20.96
C TRP A 70 0.82 3.15 -21.38
N VAL A 71 -0.49 3.18 -21.68
CA VAL A 71 -1.20 4.41 -22.09
C VAL A 71 -1.19 5.45 -20.99
N PHE A 72 -1.16 5.01 -19.73
CA PHE A 72 -1.22 5.85 -18.54
C PHE A 72 0.11 5.93 -17.80
N ALA A 73 1.19 5.38 -18.35
CA ALA A 73 2.47 5.25 -17.68
C ALA A 73 3.28 6.56 -17.62
N GLU A 74 2.97 7.52 -18.49
CA GLU A 74 3.65 8.82 -18.57
C GLU A 74 2.62 9.96 -18.72
N PRO A 75 2.99 11.21 -18.35
CA PRO A 75 2.12 12.36 -18.55
C PRO A 75 1.67 12.50 -20.01
N VAL A 76 0.41 12.90 -20.22
CA VAL A 76 -0.12 13.16 -21.55
C VAL A 76 0.65 14.31 -22.20
N ASP A 77 1.43 14.01 -23.25
CA ASP A 77 2.08 15.04 -24.07
C ASP A 77 1.06 15.63 -25.07
N ALA A 78 0.17 16.49 -24.57
CA ALA A 78 -0.88 17.12 -25.37
C ALA A 78 -0.33 17.84 -26.61
N ARG A 79 0.93 18.31 -26.58
CA ARG A 79 1.57 18.95 -27.73
C ARG A 79 1.97 17.93 -28.79
N ALA A 80 2.63 16.84 -28.41
CA ALA A 80 2.97 15.76 -29.35
C ALA A 80 1.72 15.11 -29.96
N LEU A 81 0.66 15.02 -29.17
CA LEU A 81 -0.64 14.46 -29.56
C LEU A 81 -1.56 15.45 -30.29
N ARG A 82 -1.17 16.74 -30.38
CA ARG A 82 -2.00 17.84 -30.92
C ARG A 82 -3.38 17.99 -30.28
N LEU A 83 -3.46 17.71 -28.98
CA LEU A 83 -4.65 17.89 -28.15
C LEU A 83 -4.73 19.36 -27.68
N VAL A 84 -5.16 20.24 -28.57
CA VAL A 84 -5.10 21.71 -28.38
C VAL A 84 -5.93 22.22 -27.21
N ASP A 85 -6.97 21.48 -26.81
CA ASP A 85 -7.89 21.84 -25.74
C ASP A 85 -7.69 20.99 -24.48
N TYR A 86 -6.65 20.15 -24.42
CA TYR A 86 -6.43 19.23 -23.30
C TYR A 86 -6.36 19.94 -21.96
N TYR A 87 -5.45 20.92 -21.81
CA TYR A 87 -5.30 21.68 -20.57
C TYR A 87 -6.42 22.71 -20.34
N LEU A 88 -7.33 22.89 -21.30
CA LEU A 88 -8.58 23.65 -21.09
C LEU A 88 -9.67 22.76 -20.48
N ARG A 89 -9.68 21.47 -20.84
CA ARG A 89 -10.65 20.49 -20.35
C ARG A 89 -10.21 19.76 -19.09
N ILE A 90 -8.91 19.51 -18.94
CA ILE A 90 -8.30 18.75 -17.85
C ILE A 90 -7.47 19.70 -16.99
N SER A 91 -8.00 20.02 -15.81
CA SER A 91 -7.39 20.97 -14.87
C SER A 91 -6.20 20.39 -14.11
N ASP A 92 -6.29 19.10 -13.70
CA ASP A 92 -5.27 18.44 -12.89
C ASP A 92 -4.76 17.18 -13.60
N PRO A 93 -3.83 17.30 -14.59
CA PRO A 93 -3.24 16.14 -15.26
C PRO A 93 -2.59 15.18 -14.26
N MET A 94 -2.75 13.88 -14.50
CA MET A 94 -2.15 12.80 -13.71
C MET A 94 -1.88 11.58 -14.57
N ASP A 95 -0.84 10.83 -14.19
CA ASP A 95 -0.41 9.59 -14.84
C ASP A 95 0.14 8.61 -13.77
N LEU A 96 0.07 7.32 -14.07
CA LEU A 96 0.49 6.25 -13.16
C LEU A 96 2.01 6.24 -12.90
N GLY A 97 2.83 6.77 -13.81
CA GLY A 97 4.27 6.96 -13.59
C GLY A 97 4.56 8.02 -12.54
N THR A 98 3.83 9.13 -12.55
CA THR A 98 3.85 10.15 -11.50
C THR A 98 3.35 9.59 -10.19
N VAL A 99 2.24 8.83 -10.20
CA VAL A 99 1.74 8.13 -9.00
C VAL A 99 2.81 7.22 -8.40
N ARG A 100 3.50 6.43 -9.24
CA ARG A 100 4.63 5.57 -8.81
C ARG A 100 5.72 6.39 -8.14
N ARG A 101 6.21 7.45 -8.80
CA ARG A 101 7.28 8.30 -8.26
C ARG A 101 6.88 8.94 -6.93
N ARG A 102 5.62 9.36 -6.78
CA ARG A 102 5.07 9.91 -5.52
C ARG A 102 5.06 8.87 -4.41
N LEU A 103 4.62 7.65 -4.71
CA LEU A 103 4.60 6.54 -3.76
C LEU A 103 6.03 6.20 -3.28
N GLU A 104 6.96 6.00 -4.20
CA GLU A 104 8.36 5.65 -3.91
C GLU A 104 9.08 6.75 -3.12
N ARG A 105 8.75 8.02 -3.38
CA ARG A 105 9.29 9.18 -2.66
C ARG A 105 8.49 9.51 -1.39
N ARG A 106 7.60 8.62 -0.93
CA ARG A 106 6.78 8.77 0.28
C ARG A 106 6.01 10.10 0.33
N ARG A 107 5.41 10.49 -0.80
CA ARG A 107 4.64 11.74 -0.93
C ARG A 107 3.16 11.59 -0.63
N TYR A 108 2.68 10.37 -0.40
CA TYR A 108 1.33 10.13 0.09
C TYR A 108 1.33 10.03 1.61
N ALA A 109 0.47 10.81 2.25
CA ALA A 109 0.27 10.77 3.70
C ALA A 109 -0.48 9.50 4.12
N ASP A 110 -1.36 8.99 3.26
CA ASP A 110 -2.20 7.84 3.50
C ASP A 110 -2.55 7.12 2.18
N PRO A 111 -3.10 5.90 2.22
CA PRO A 111 -3.50 5.17 1.02
C PRO A 111 -4.60 5.87 0.21
N TRP A 112 -5.45 6.68 0.84
CA TRP A 112 -6.55 7.37 0.14
C TRP A 112 -6.03 8.48 -0.77
N ALA A 113 -4.99 9.20 -0.36
CA ALA A 113 -4.30 10.16 -1.22
C ALA A 113 -3.69 9.48 -2.46
N PHE A 114 -3.13 8.28 -2.31
CA PHE A 114 -2.70 7.46 -3.45
C PHE A 114 -3.89 7.09 -4.36
N ALA A 115 -5.00 6.61 -3.78
CA ALA A 115 -6.18 6.24 -4.54
C ALA A 115 -6.79 7.42 -5.30
N ALA A 116 -6.74 8.62 -4.73
CA ALA A 116 -7.22 9.84 -5.37
C ALA A 116 -6.48 10.13 -6.67
N ASP A 117 -5.14 10.05 -6.68
CA ASP A 117 -4.36 10.29 -7.90
C ASP A 117 -4.56 9.18 -8.96
N VAL A 118 -4.72 7.92 -8.53
CA VAL A 118 -5.04 6.83 -9.47
C VAL A 118 -6.42 7.05 -10.12
N ARG A 119 -7.44 7.35 -9.32
CA ARG A 119 -8.79 7.68 -9.82
C ARG A 119 -8.78 8.90 -10.73
N LEU A 120 -8.03 9.94 -10.37
CA LEU A 120 -7.86 11.15 -11.18
C LEU A 120 -7.29 10.82 -12.56
N THR A 121 -6.30 9.92 -12.64
CA THR A 121 -5.71 9.46 -13.91
C THR A 121 -6.80 8.94 -14.86
N PHE A 122 -7.64 8.02 -14.39
CA PHE A 122 -8.67 7.41 -15.22
C PHE A 122 -9.86 8.35 -15.47
N ASN A 123 -10.28 9.12 -14.45
CA ASN A 123 -11.37 10.09 -14.60
C ASN A 123 -11.02 11.19 -15.61
N ASN A 124 -9.77 11.66 -15.63
CA ASN A 124 -9.32 12.61 -16.65
C ASN A 124 -9.42 12.02 -18.06
N ALA A 125 -8.98 10.77 -18.23
CA ALA A 125 -9.06 10.08 -19.51
C ALA A 125 -10.51 9.88 -19.97
N MET A 126 -11.40 9.42 -19.08
CA MET A 126 -12.82 9.23 -19.39
C MET A 126 -13.59 10.55 -19.59
N SER A 127 -13.13 11.66 -19.01
CA SER A 127 -13.76 12.97 -19.19
C SER A 127 -13.30 13.67 -20.48
N TYR A 128 -12.05 13.43 -20.89
CA TYR A 128 -11.49 14.02 -22.11
C TYR A 128 -11.93 13.25 -23.37
N ASN A 129 -11.98 11.92 -23.30
CA ASN A 129 -12.32 11.06 -24.41
C ASN A 129 -13.81 10.68 -24.38
N SER A 130 -14.41 10.41 -25.53
CA SER A 130 -15.81 9.96 -25.60
C SER A 130 -15.90 8.45 -25.37
N ALA A 131 -17.02 7.97 -24.84
CA ALA A 131 -17.29 6.53 -24.76
C ALA A 131 -17.14 5.87 -26.14
N GLY A 132 -16.48 4.70 -26.19
CA GLY A 132 -16.07 4.01 -27.41
C GLY A 132 -14.69 4.42 -27.96
N ASP A 133 -14.08 5.51 -27.46
CA ASP A 133 -12.67 5.80 -27.75
C ASP A 133 -11.78 4.75 -27.06
N PRO A 134 -10.74 4.20 -27.72
CA PRO A 134 -9.87 3.20 -27.10
C PRO A 134 -9.27 3.64 -25.75
N VAL A 135 -8.90 4.92 -25.60
CA VAL A 135 -8.34 5.44 -24.34
C VAL A 135 -9.42 5.53 -23.26
N TYR A 136 -10.67 5.83 -23.63
CA TYR A 136 -11.80 5.79 -22.71
C TYR A 136 -12.01 4.36 -22.19
N GLU A 137 -12.11 3.38 -23.10
CA GLU A 137 -12.37 1.98 -22.74
C GLU A 137 -11.25 1.40 -21.87
N SER A 138 -9.99 1.65 -22.23
CA SER A 138 -8.84 1.26 -21.40
C SER A 138 -8.87 1.89 -20.00
N ALA A 139 -9.27 3.16 -19.89
CA ALA A 139 -9.38 3.84 -18.61
C ALA A 139 -10.52 3.27 -17.75
N ALA A 140 -11.66 2.96 -18.36
CA ALA A 140 -12.79 2.34 -17.67
C ALA A 140 -12.42 0.94 -17.14
N GLU A 141 -11.80 0.10 -17.96
CA GLU A 141 -11.35 -1.24 -17.56
C GLU A 141 -10.31 -1.18 -16.42
N LEU A 142 -9.27 -0.35 -16.56
CA LEU A 142 -8.26 -0.20 -15.50
C LEU A 142 -8.83 0.41 -14.23
N SER A 143 -9.83 1.29 -14.34
CA SER A 143 -10.57 1.81 -13.18
C SER A 143 -11.31 0.68 -12.45
N GLU A 144 -11.99 -0.21 -13.17
CA GLU A 144 -12.64 -1.38 -12.56
C GLU A 144 -11.64 -2.33 -11.88
N ILE A 145 -10.49 -2.60 -12.53
CA ILE A 145 -9.42 -3.40 -11.94
C ILE A 145 -8.90 -2.77 -10.66
N PHE A 146 -8.73 -1.44 -10.66
CA PHE A 146 -8.30 -0.69 -9.48
C PHE A 146 -9.33 -0.80 -8.35
N GLU A 147 -10.61 -0.50 -8.61
CA GLU A 147 -11.65 -0.54 -7.58
C GLU A 147 -11.88 -1.96 -7.04
N ALA A 148 -11.76 -3.00 -7.87
CA ALA A 148 -11.82 -4.39 -7.42
C ALA A 148 -10.63 -4.77 -6.51
N GLY A 149 -9.44 -4.20 -6.77
CA GLY A 149 -8.24 -4.43 -5.97
C GLY A 149 -8.17 -3.57 -4.70
N TRP A 150 -8.80 -2.40 -4.70
CA TRP A 150 -8.71 -1.39 -3.65
C TRP A 150 -9.08 -1.89 -2.24
N PRO A 151 -10.15 -2.70 -2.04
CA PRO A 151 -10.46 -3.27 -0.73
C PRO A 151 -9.32 -4.07 -0.10
N SER A 152 -8.50 -4.75 -0.91
CA SER A 152 -7.36 -5.53 -0.41
C SER A 152 -6.21 -4.65 0.08
N VAL A 153 -6.12 -3.40 -0.38
CA VAL A 153 -5.16 -2.42 0.15
C VAL A 153 -5.53 -2.03 1.58
N LEU A 154 -6.82 -1.78 1.82
CA LEU A 154 -7.36 -1.39 3.12
C LEU A 154 -7.55 -2.56 4.08
N ALA A 155 -7.58 -3.80 3.56
CA ALA A 155 -7.67 -4.99 4.38
C ALA A 155 -6.49 -5.08 5.35
N ALA A 156 -6.78 -5.47 6.59
CA ALA A 156 -5.75 -5.89 7.52
C ALA A 156 -4.98 -7.09 6.94
N PRO A 157 -3.67 -7.21 7.20
CA PRO A 157 -2.92 -8.39 6.78
C PRO A 157 -3.61 -9.67 7.32
N PRO A 158 -3.58 -10.77 6.56
CA PRO A 158 -4.14 -12.03 7.03
C PRO A 158 -3.48 -12.41 8.36
N ARG A 159 -4.28 -12.90 9.31
CA ARG A 159 -3.78 -13.34 10.61
C ARG A 159 -2.70 -14.42 10.39
N PRO A 160 -1.50 -14.28 10.98
CA PRO A 160 -0.48 -15.31 10.89
C PRO A 160 -0.98 -16.64 11.45
N PRO A 161 -0.47 -17.79 10.98
CA PRO A 161 -0.80 -19.09 11.54
C PRO A 161 -0.49 -19.15 13.04
N ASP A 162 -1.31 -19.87 13.81
CA ASP A 162 -1.16 -19.93 15.28
C ASP A 162 0.23 -20.45 15.71
N ALA A 163 0.87 -21.32 14.93
CA ALA A 163 2.24 -21.77 15.19
C ALA A 163 3.26 -20.61 15.16
N GLU A 164 3.12 -19.67 14.25
CA GLU A 164 3.97 -18.48 14.19
C GLU A 164 3.67 -17.53 15.35
N ARG A 165 2.39 -17.36 15.68
CA ARG A 165 1.94 -16.53 16.80
C ARG A 165 2.47 -17.04 18.14
N LYS A 166 2.38 -18.35 18.38
CA LYS A 166 2.94 -19.01 19.57
C LYS A 166 4.44 -18.78 19.70
N ARG A 167 5.20 -18.93 18.60
CA ARG A 167 6.65 -18.64 18.58
C ARG A 167 6.95 -17.17 18.88
N ARG A 168 6.19 -16.25 18.30
CA ARG A 168 6.33 -14.80 18.53
C ARG A 168 6.04 -14.45 20.00
N LEU A 169 4.92 -14.91 20.54
CA LEU A 169 4.53 -14.66 21.93
C LEU A 169 5.54 -15.27 22.91
N SER A 170 6.04 -16.48 22.64
CA SER A 170 7.07 -17.12 23.47
C SER A 170 8.32 -16.23 23.64
N GLY A 171 8.74 -15.52 22.59
CA GLY A 171 9.86 -14.59 22.67
C GLY A 171 9.55 -13.21 23.27
N LEU A 172 8.27 -12.80 23.31
CA LEU A 172 7.85 -11.46 23.73
C LEU A 172 7.32 -11.40 25.16
N LEU A 173 6.55 -12.40 25.61
CA LEU A 173 5.93 -12.41 26.93
C LEU A 173 6.95 -12.21 28.08
N PRO A 174 8.14 -12.86 28.08
CA PRO A 174 9.13 -12.67 29.13
C PRO A 174 9.74 -11.26 29.17
N ARG A 175 9.59 -10.48 28.09
CA ARG A 175 10.18 -9.15 27.94
C ARG A 175 9.23 -8.03 28.36
N LEU A 176 7.95 -8.33 28.56
CA LEU A 176 6.95 -7.35 28.94
C LEU A 176 7.24 -6.75 30.34
N PRO A 177 6.79 -5.51 30.62
CA PRO A 177 6.85 -4.95 31.97
C PRO A 177 6.18 -5.87 33.00
N VAL A 178 6.68 -5.90 34.23
CA VAL A 178 6.17 -6.80 35.30
C VAL A 178 4.65 -6.70 35.46
N GLY A 179 4.09 -5.48 35.44
CA GLY A 179 2.64 -5.30 35.53
C GLY A 179 1.85 -5.98 34.41
N ALA A 180 2.39 -6.00 33.19
CA ALA A 180 1.78 -6.71 32.05
C ALA A 180 1.98 -8.24 32.16
N GLN A 181 3.09 -8.71 32.72
CA GLN A 181 3.30 -10.14 32.98
C GLN A 181 2.27 -10.69 33.99
N VAL A 182 1.85 -9.89 34.97
CA VAL A 182 0.75 -10.27 35.88
C VAL A 182 -0.54 -10.47 35.09
N THR A 183 -0.88 -9.58 34.17
CA THR A 183 -2.04 -9.73 33.28
C THR A 183 -1.95 -10.99 32.41
N VAL A 184 -0.76 -11.35 31.89
CA VAL A 184 -0.55 -12.63 31.17
C VAL A 184 -0.92 -13.82 32.04
N ALA A 185 -0.43 -13.85 33.28
CA ALA A 185 -0.71 -14.94 34.19
C ALA A 185 -2.21 -15.02 34.50
N GLU A 186 -2.91 -13.88 34.66
CA GLU A 186 -4.38 -13.86 34.84
C GLU A 186 -5.15 -14.38 33.64
N ILE A 187 -4.76 -14.00 32.42
CA ILE A 187 -5.36 -14.51 31.17
C ILE A 187 -5.18 -16.02 31.09
N MET A 188 -3.95 -16.50 31.29
CA MET A 188 -3.62 -17.91 31.15
C MET A 188 -4.19 -18.76 32.29
N LYS A 189 -4.37 -18.20 33.49
CA LYS A 189 -5.00 -18.91 34.63
C LYS A 189 -6.47 -19.20 34.39
N LYS A 190 -7.17 -18.33 33.64
CA LYS A 190 -8.57 -18.55 33.23
C LYS A 190 -8.71 -19.66 32.18
N ARG A 191 -7.61 -20.13 31.59
CA ARG A 191 -7.57 -21.17 30.56
C ARG A 191 -6.96 -22.43 31.15
N ASP A 192 -7.74 -23.51 31.18
CA ASP A 192 -7.30 -24.73 31.85
C ASP A 192 -6.02 -25.30 31.22
N GLY A 193 -5.11 -25.76 32.07
CA GLY A 193 -3.84 -26.37 31.67
C GLY A 193 -2.82 -25.47 30.97
N CYS A 194 -3.06 -24.16 30.83
CA CYS A 194 -2.19 -23.22 30.11
C CYS A 194 -1.12 -22.56 30.99
N LEU A 195 -1.18 -22.75 32.31
CA LEU A 195 -0.34 -22.08 33.29
C LEU A 195 0.16 -23.07 34.34
N ARG A 196 1.47 -23.09 34.60
CA ARG A 196 2.11 -23.99 35.58
C ARG A 196 3.02 -23.18 36.49
N GLU A 197 3.01 -23.47 37.78
CA GLU A 197 3.98 -22.90 38.72
C GLU A 197 5.22 -23.81 38.80
N VAL A 198 6.40 -23.25 38.54
CA VAL A 198 7.70 -23.95 38.60
C VAL A 198 8.70 -23.04 39.31
N ASN A 199 9.28 -23.50 40.42
CA ASN A 199 10.28 -22.76 41.19
C ASN A 199 9.83 -21.32 41.57
N GLY A 200 8.54 -21.13 41.86
CA GLY A 200 7.94 -19.82 42.16
C GLY A 200 7.76 -18.90 40.95
N MET A 201 8.03 -19.39 39.73
CA MET A 201 7.75 -18.69 38.47
C MET A 201 6.53 -19.30 37.79
N MET A 202 5.71 -18.46 37.18
CA MET A 202 4.57 -18.89 36.39
C MET A 202 5.03 -19.16 34.95
N GLU A 203 5.08 -20.42 34.56
CA GLU A 203 5.35 -20.86 33.20
C GLU A 203 4.06 -20.91 32.37
N VAL A 204 4.14 -20.30 31.19
CA VAL A 204 3.03 -20.21 30.24
C VAL A 204 3.22 -21.28 29.16
N ASP A 205 2.25 -22.19 29.02
CA ASP A 205 2.21 -23.18 27.93
C ASP A 205 1.37 -22.64 26.77
N LEU A 206 2.05 -22.05 25.79
CA LEU A 206 1.41 -21.51 24.59
C LEU A 206 0.92 -22.59 23.62
N ASP A 207 1.40 -23.83 23.72
CA ASP A 207 0.96 -24.91 22.83
C ASP A 207 -0.49 -25.29 23.10
N ARG A 208 -0.96 -25.12 24.34
CA ARG A 208 -2.35 -25.34 24.76
C ARG A 208 -3.28 -24.14 24.56
N ALA A 209 -2.73 -22.96 24.26
CA ALA A 209 -3.54 -21.78 24.00
C ALA A 209 -4.32 -21.92 22.67
N ASP A 210 -5.64 -21.68 22.75
CA ASP A 210 -6.52 -21.58 21.59
C ASP A 210 -6.34 -20.23 20.86
N SER A 211 -6.90 -20.10 19.66
CA SER A 211 -6.73 -18.88 18.85
C SER A 211 -7.24 -17.61 19.55
N ALA A 212 -8.31 -17.72 20.37
CA ALA A 212 -8.90 -16.60 21.10
C ALA A 212 -8.00 -16.11 22.25
N THR A 213 -7.35 -17.04 22.95
CA THR A 213 -6.35 -16.74 23.98
C THR A 213 -5.13 -16.07 23.36
N LEU A 214 -4.66 -16.58 22.21
CA LEU A 214 -3.58 -15.93 21.46
C LEU A 214 -3.97 -14.50 21.03
N ASP A 215 -5.24 -14.25 20.66
CA ASP A 215 -5.71 -12.90 20.28
C ASP A 215 -5.67 -11.93 21.48
N GLU A 216 -6.01 -12.42 22.66
CA GLU A 216 -5.93 -11.65 23.90
C GLU A 216 -4.48 -11.30 24.27
N LEU A 217 -3.57 -12.26 24.14
CA LEU A 217 -2.14 -12.05 24.35
C LEU A 217 -1.51 -11.13 23.30
N ASP A 218 -1.84 -11.30 22.02
CA ASP A 218 -1.36 -10.43 20.94
C ASP A 218 -1.80 -8.97 21.15
N ARG A 219 -3.03 -8.74 21.61
CA ARG A 219 -3.55 -7.41 21.94
C ARG A 219 -2.78 -6.77 23.10
N MET A 220 -2.59 -7.52 24.18
CA MET A 220 -1.84 -7.05 25.34
C MET A 220 -0.37 -6.76 24.98
N VAL A 221 0.25 -7.59 24.14
CA VAL A 221 1.61 -7.33 23.61
C VAL A 221 1.63 -6.09 22.71
N ALA A 222 0.60 -5.83 21.91
CA ALA A 222 0.52 -4.61 21.09
C ALA A 222 0.38 -3.35 21.96
N GLU A 223 -0.43 -3.40 23.03
CA GLU A 223 -0.64 -2.30 23.98
C GLU A 223 0.64 -1.94 24.76
N HIS A 224 1.43 -2.94 25.17
CA HIS A 224 2.67 -2.72 25.92
C HIS A 224 3.95 -2.74 25.07
N GLY A 225 3.85 -3.17 23.80
CA GLY A 225 5.00 -3.35 22.90
C GLY A 225 5.69 -2.04 22.51
N ALA A 226 4.96 -0.91 22.50
CA ALA A 226 5.55 0.41 22.30
C ALA A 226 6.62 0.74 23.37
N ALA A 227 6.46 0.22 24.60
CA ALA A 227 7.44 0.37 25.66
C ALA A 227 8.71 -0.46 25.42
N LEU A 228 8.66 -1.54 24.63
CA LEU A 228 9.81 -2.39 24.31
C LEU A 228 10.72 -1.78 23.23
N ALA A 229 10.16 -1.03 22.28
CA ALA A 229 10.92 -0.39 21.21
C ALA A 229 11.76 0.80 21.71
N GLY A 230 11.34 1.48 22.78
CA GLY A 230 12.00 2.68 23.30
C GLY A 230 13.30 2.44 24.09
N VAL A 231 13.61 1.20 24.48
CA VAL A 231 14.73 0.90 25.40
C VAL A 231 16.09 0.82 24.68
N VAL A 232 16.10 0.54 23.37
CA VAL A 232 17.37 0.36 22.63
C VAL A 232 17.63 1.55 21.70
N LYS A 233 18.32 2.57 22.22
CA LYS A 233 19.09 3.49 21.36
C LYS A 233 20.39 2.79 20.99
N VAL A 234 20.47 2.21 19.79
CA VAL A 234 21.77 1.82 19.23
C VAL A 234 22.52 3.12 18.93
N LYS A 235 23.52 3.43 19.75
CA LYS A 235 24.47 4.51 19.47
C LYS A 235 25.26 4.07 18.24
N GLN A 236 24.97 4.66 17.07
CA GLN A 236 25.91 4.55 15.96
C GLN A 236 27.08 5.47 16.29
N GLU A 237 28.23 4.89 16.58
CA GLU A 237 29.48 5.66 16.61
C GLU A 237 29.82 6.12 15.18
N PRO A 238 30.41 7.32 15.05
CA PRO A 238 30.56 8.02 13.78
C PRO A 238 31.47 7.30 12.77
#